data_AF-A0A1I4CXL2-F1
#
_entry.id   AF-A0A1I4CXL2-F1
#
_cell.length_a   1.000
_cell.length_b   1.000
_cell.length_c   1.000
_cell.angle_alpha   90.00
_cell.angle_beta   90.00
_cell.angle_gamma   90.00
#
_symmetry.space_group_name_H-M   'P 1'
#
loop_
_entity.id
_entity.type
_entity.pdbx_description
1 polymer ?
#
loop_
_entity_poly.entity_id
_entity_poly.type
_entity_poly.pdbx_seq_one_letter_code
_entity_poly.pdbx_strand_id
1 'polypeptide(L)'
;MGERVSEVVPGYPDRLIPRLGHERDLRARTLTNLYNPRGTAEGAWLDSLHARLDAAVAAAYGWPADIAEEDALARLLALHQAPAPR
;
A
#
# COMPACT_ATOMS: atom_id res chain seq x y z
N MET A 1 7.59 21.78 5.79
CA MET A 1 7.50 20.38 5.32
C MET A 1 8.36 20.12 4.08
N GLY A 2 8.02 20.63 2.88
CA GLY A 2 8.85 20.44 1.67
C GLY A 2 8.36 21.19 0.43
N GLU A 3 9.15 21.18 -0.64
CA GLU A 3 8.85 21.72 -1.98
C GLU A 3 8.76 20.57 -3.00
N ARG A 4 7.82 20.65 -3.94
CA ARG A 4 7.69 19.66 -5.01
C ARG A 4 8.57 20.06 -6.18
N VAL A 5 9.43 19.15 -6.61
CA VAL A 5 10.35 19.33 -7.75
C VAL A 5 10.10 18.21 -8.73
N SER A 6 10.05 18.52 -10.02
CA SER A 6 9.79 17.53 -11.07
C SER A 6 10.68 16.30 -10.94
N GLU A 7 10.05 15.14 -11.06
CA GLU A 7 10.76 13.86 -11.09
C GLU A 7 11.62 13.78 -12.35
N VAL A 8 12.82 13.21 -12.20
CA VAL A 8 13.79 13.07 -13.30
C VAL A 8 13.36 11.92 -14.21
N VAL A 9 12.61 10.95 -13.66
CA VAL A 9 12.01 9.86 -14.41
C VAL A 9 10.58 10.23 -14.83
N PRO A 10 10.30 10.31 -16.13
CA PRO A 10 8.95 10.58 -16.63
C PRO A 10 7.93 9.53 -16.14
N GLY A 11 6.71 9.98 -15.86
CA GLY A 11 5.60 9.12 -15.43
C GLY A 11 5.48 8.90 -13.92
N TYR A 12 6.44 9.39 -13.14
CA TYR A 12 6.38 9.37 -11.68
C TYR A 12 5.94 10.72 -11.10
N PRO A 13 5.34 10.75 -9.89
CA PRO A 13 4.97 12.00 -9.22
C PRO A 13 6.18 12.85 -8.84
N ASP A 14 6.00 14.17 -8.75
CA ASP A 14 7.04 15.10 -8.28
C ASP A 14 7.66 14.69 -6.95
N ARG A 15 8.99 14.84 -6.86
CA ARG A 15 9.77 14.59 -5.65
C ARG A 15 9.52 15.67 -4.62
N LEU A 16 9.54 15.28 -3.36
CA LEU A 16 9.47 16.21 -2.24
C LEU A 16 10.89 16.49 -1.71
N ILE A 17 11.32 17.74 -1.80
CA ILE A 17 12.61 18.22 -1.28
C ILE A 17 12.36 18.96 0.04
N PRO A 18 13.15 18.77 1.10
CA PRO A 18 12.92 19.46 2.35
C PRO A 18 13.22 20.95 2.17
N ARG A 19 12.34 21.80 2.72
CA ARG A 19 12.67 23.22 2.91
C ARG A 19 13.68 23.34 4.04
N LEU A 20 14.44 24.44 4.04
CA LEU A 20 15.42 24.73 5.10
C LEU A 20 14.78 24.60 6.49
N GLY A 21 15.39 23.81 7.38
CA GLY A 21 14.91 23.55 8.74
C GLY A 21 13.85 22.46 8.87
N HIS A 22 13.36 21.88 7.77
CA HIS A 22 12.39 20.78 7.75
C HIS A 22 12.98 19.43 7.32
N GLU A 23 14.31 19.30 7.33
CA GLU A 23 15.02 18.10 6.91
C GLU A 23 14.63 16.89 7.78
N ARG A 24 14.45 17.12 9.09
CA ARG A 24 14.03 16.09 10.06
C ARG A 24 12.60 15.63 9.82
N ASP A 25 11.68 16.55 9.55
CA ASP A 25 10.26 16.23 9.31
C ASP A 25 10.11 15.34 8.07
N LEU A 26 10.82 15.68 6.99
CA LEU A 26 10.79 14.88 5.78
C LEU A 26 11.49 13.53 5.96
N ARG A 27 12.62 13.50 6.67
CA ARG A 27 13.33 12.25 7.01
C ARG A 27 12.47 11.30 7.84
N ALA A 28 11.58 11.81 8.67
CA ALA A 28 10.66 11.00 9.46
C ALA A 28 9.55 10.33 8.63
N ARG A 29 9.36 10.67 7.35
CA ARG A 29 8.32 10.07 6.49
C ARG A 29 8.76 8.74 5.88
N THR A 30 9.13 7.79 6.74
CA THR A 30 9.45 6.42 6.35
C THR A 30 8.20 5.56 6.27
N LEU A 31 8.25 4.45 5.53
CA LEU A 31 7.17 3.45 5.55
C LEU A 31 6.94 2.92 6.96
N THR A 32 8.00 2.67 7.73
CA THR A 32 7.85 2.26 9.14
C THR A 32 7.03 3.28 9.94
N ASN A 33 7.39 4.56 9.89
CA ASN A 33 6.65 5.58 10.64
C ASN A 33 5.22 5.78 10.13
N LEU A 34 4.99 5.57 8.82
CA LEU A 34 3.65 5.61 8.23
C LEU A 34 2.78 4.44 8.71
N TYR A 35 3.37 3.25 8.88
CA TYR A 35 2.64 2.03 9.22
C TYR A 35 2.57 1.73 10.72
N ASN A 36 3.45 2.30 11.55
CA ASN A 36 3.42 2.12 13.01
C ASN A 36 2.07 2.44 13.68
N PRO A 37 1.31 3.48 13.29
CA PRO A 37 0.01 3.77 13.91
C PRO A 37 -1.15 2.95 13.33
N ARG A 38 -0.92 1.96 12.45
CA ARG A 38 -2.01 1.12 11.94
C ARG A 38 -2.75 0.43 13.09
N GLY A 39 -4.08 0.32 12.96
CA GLY A 39 -4.93 -0.21 14.03
C GLY A 39 -5.18 0.76 15.19
N THR A 40 -4.62 1.97 15.19
CA THR A 40 -4.98 3.05 16.13
C THR A 40 -5.94 4.05 15.49
N ALA A 41 -6.50 4.97 16.28
CA ALA A 41 -7.39 6.01 15.77
C ALA A 41 -6.69 6.92 14.74
N GLU A 42 -5.40 7.21 14.95
CA GLU A 42 -4.56 8.00 14.05
C GLU A 42 -4.27 7.27 12.72
N GLY A 43 -4.26 5.94 12.72
CA GLY A 43 -4.01 5.10 11.54
C GLY A 43 -5.26 4.60 10.81
N ALA A 44 -6.47 4.87 11.31
CA ALA A 44 -7.71 4.37 10.73
C ALA A 44 -7.92 4.74 9.25
N TRP A 45 -7.36 5.87 8.79
CA TRP A 45 -7.39 6.25 7.39
C TRP A 45 -6.61 5.28 6.50
N LEU A 46 -5.50 4.73 7.00
CA LEU A 46 -4.67 3.77 6.27
C LEU A 46 -5.38 2.41 6.23
N ASP A 47 -5.99 1.99 7.32
CA ASP A 47 -6.79 0.76 7.36
C ASP A 47 -7.97 0.82 6.37
N SER A 48 -8.64 1.97 6.28
CA SER A 48 -9.72 2.19 5.29
C SER A 48 -9.21 2.10 3.84
N LEU A 49 -7.99 2.55 3.56
CA LEU A 49 -7.38 2.41 2.24
C LEU A 49 -6.99 0.97 1.93
N HIS A 50 -6.43 0.25 2.91
CA HIS A 50 -6.12 -1.18 2.76
C HIS A 50 -7.40 -1.99 2.53
N ALA A 51 -8.48 -1.77 3.28
CA ALA A 51 -9.75 -2.47 3.06
C ALA A 51 -10.32 -2.27 1.64
N ARG A 52 -10.19 -1.06 1.09
CA ARG A 52 -10.60 -0.76 -0.30
C ARG A 52 -9.71 -1.47 -1.32
N LEU A 53 -8.41 -1.54 -1.06
CA LEU A 53 -7.46 -2.25 -1.90
C LEU A 53 -7.74 -3.75 -1.88
N ASP A 54 -7.91 -4.34 -0.69
CA ASP A 54 -8.18 -5.75 -0.50
C ASP A 54 -9.48 -6.18 -1.19
N ALA A 55 -10.55 -5.38 -1.08
CA ALA A 55 -11.80 -5.62 -1.81
C ALA A 55 -11.62 -5.60 -3.33
N ALA A 56 -10.81 -4.68 -3.87
CA ALA A 56 -10.53 -4.61 -5.30
C ALA A 56 -9.69 -5.80 -5.77
N VAL A 57 -8.72 -6.23 -4.96
CA VAL A 57 -7.90 -7.42 -5.23
C VAL A 57 -8.77 -8.68 -5.20
N ALA A 58 -9.59 -8.86 -4.16
CA ALA A 58 -10.53 -9.98 -4.05
C ALA A 58 -11.45 -10.04 -5.28
N ALA A 59 -12.02 -8.90 -5.70
CA ALA A 59 -12.84 -8.83 -6.91
C ALA A 59 -12.07 -9.24 -8.18
N ALA A 60 -10.79 -8.85 -8.32
CA ALA A 60 -9.96 -9.25 -9.45
C ALA A 60 -9.69 -10.77 -9.50
N TYR A 61 -9.63 -11.43 -8.34
CA TYR A 61 -9.55 -12.89 -8.23
C TYR A 61 -10.92 -13.59 -8.28
N GLY A 62 -12.02 -12.84 -8.35
CA GLY A 62 -13.38 -13.39 -8.29
C GLY A 62 -13.78 -13.92 -6.90
N TRP A 63 -13.18 -13.38 -5.84
CA TRP A 63 -13.41 -13.78 -4.45
C TRP A 63 -14.31 -12.78 -3.72
N PRO A 64 -15.01 -13.22 -2.65
CA PRO A 64 -15.74 -12.29 -1.80
C PRO A 64 -14.78 -11.34 -1.09
N ALA A 65 -15.21 -10.09 -0.86
CA ALA A 65 -14.36 -9.06 -0.26
C ALA A 65 -14.01 -9.34 1.23
N ASP A 66 -14.79 -10.17 1.89
CA ASP A 66 -14.62 -10.66 3.26
C ASP A 66 -14.07 -12.09 3.31
N ILE A 67 -13.38 -12.54 2.26
CA ILE A 67 -12.70 -13.84 2.25
C ILE A 67 -11.77 -13.97 3.47
N ALA A 68 -11.87 -15.10 4.17
CA ALA A 68 -10.98 -15.42 5.28
C ALA A 68 -9.53 -15.59 4.78
N GLU A 69 -8.55 -15.24 5.61
CA GLU A 69 -7.14 -15.32 5.25
C GLU A 69 -6.74 -16.74 4.86
N GLU A 70 -7.21 -17.74 5.60
CA GLU A 70 -6.93 -19.15 5.34
C GLU A 70 -7.49 -19.61 3.99
N ASP A 71 -8.70 -19.16 3.63
CA ASP A 71 -9.33 -19.48 2.36
C ASP A 71 -8.59 -18.79 1.19
N ALA A 72 -8.18 -17.53 1.38
CA ALA A 72 -7.39 -16.81 0.39
C ALA A 72 -6.05 -17.51 0.15
N LEU A 73 -5.33 -17.89 1.22
CA LEU A 73 -4.06 -18.61 1.14
C LEU A 73 -4.20 -19.97 0.44
N ALA A 74 -5.24 -20.74 0.77
CA ALA A 74 -5.49 -22.04 0.14
C ALA A 74 -5.76 -21.88 -1.37
N ARG A 75 -6.55 -20.88 -1.77
CA ARG A 75 -6.84 -20.60 -3.19
C ARG A 75 -5.60 -20.11 -3.94
N LEU A 76 -4.80 -19.22 -3.33
CA LEU A 76 -3.53 -18.77 -3.90
C LEU A 76 -2.57 -19.94 -4.11
N LEU A 77 -2.48 -20.86 -3.15
CA LEU A 77 -1.64 -22.05 -3.28
C LEU A 77 -2.10 -22.94 -4.43
N ALA A 78 -3.41 -23.18 -4.56
CA ALA A 78 -3.97 -23.95 -5.67
C ALA A 78 -3.70 -23.30 -7.03
N LEU A 79 -3.83 -21.97 -7.14
CA LEU A 79 -3.48 -21.22 -8.35
C LEU A 79 -1.99 -21.33 -8.67
N HIS A 80 -1.12 -21.28 -7.67
CA HIS A 80 0.33 -21.41 -7.85
C HIS A 80 0.73 -22.82 -8.32
N GLN A 81 0.01 -23.86 -7.87
CA GLN A 81 0.26 -25.25 -8.24
C GLN A 81 -0.41 -25.65 -9.57
N ALA A 82 -1.27 -24.80 -10.12
CA ALA A 82 -1.94 -25.09 -11.38
C ALA A 82 -0.91 -25.23 -12.53
N PRO A 83 -1.10 -26.21 -13.45
CA PRO A 83 -0.27 -26.28 -14.64
C PRO A 83 -0.41 -24.98 -15.44
N ALA A 84 0.71 -24.51 -16.00
CA ALA A 84 0.70 -23.31 -16.82
C ALA A 84 -0.34 -23.45 -17.96
N PRO A 85 -1.12 -22.39 -18.25
CA PRO A 85 -2.06 -22.43 -19.37
C PRO A 85 -1.29 -22.77 -20.64
N ARG A 86 -1.77 -23.78 -21.37
CA ARG A 86 -1.20 -24.21 -22.66
C ARG A 86 -1.42 -23.17 -23.73
#